data_AF-A0AA35VG54-F1
#
_entry.id   AF-A0AA35VG54-F1
#
_cell.length_a   1.000
_cell.length_b   1.000
_cell.length_c   1.000
_cell.angle_alpha   90.00
_cell.angle_beta   90.00
_cell.angle_gamma   90.00
#
_symmetry.space_group_name_H-M   'P 1'
#
loop_
_entity.id
_entity.type
_entity.pdbx_description
1 polymer ?
#
loop_
_entity_poly.entity_id
_entity_poly.type
_entity_poly.pdbx_seq_one_letter_code
_entity_poly.pdbx_strand_id
1 'polypeptide(L)'
;METTESRADASDNPNNGSSGDDDTSLEISHPPSLLTPTVAPSLAGTASDNVLPYSTLQTTGESVELMEPAAVNTDGLPAPRKRRRRKKQFPEMISIAAAVEGLGVIRHKSGNRSTEDIDEYEDDDPSSRRRRRISSDLDVEGLIAISVGFPADSLTEEEIEANVVKTIGGTEQSNYIVVRNHILALWRSNVDVWLTRDHALEAIRLEHTNLVDSAYSFLLEHGYINFGVAAAVKEAKLKPPEGVSRGDVIVIGAGLSGLVAARQLIFLGFKVVVLEGRSRPGGRVRTKKMSGGDCVAAADLGGSVLTGINGNPLGVLARQLGFPLHKVRDICPLYLPNGRTVNPEIDSKVEVSFNKLLDRVCKLRQSMMEEAKSIDVPLGTALEAFRQVYRVAEDPQEKMLLDWHLANLEYANATLMSNLSMVFWDQDDPFEMGGDHCFIPGGNDLYGSLYSSIRRAKEEINRIHPRSS
;
A
#
# COMPACT_ATOMS: atom_id res chain seq x y z
N MET A 1 2.94 54.74 47.40
CA MET A 1 4.17 55.38 46.90
C MET A 1 5.26 54.33 46.82
N GLU A 2 6.23 54.55 45.92
CA GLU A 2 7.66 54.14 45.98
C GLU A 2 8.03 52.80 46.68
N THR A 3 8.48 51.73 45.97
CA THR A 3 9.76 51.49 45.24
C THR A 3 10.94 51.08 46.12
N THR A 4 12.06 50.64 45.50
CA THR A 4 13.37 50.23 46.10
C THR A 4 13.34 48.87 46.85
N GLU A 5 14.10 47.84 46.42
CA GLU A 5 15.54 47.55 46.57
C GLU A 5 15.95 47.10 48.01
N SER A 6 17.03 46.34 48.27
CA SER A 6 17.80 45.33 47.52
C SER A 6 18.79 44.63 48.50
N ARG A 7 19.31 43.42 48.17
CA ARG A 7 20.44 42.73 48.87
C ARG A 7 20.19 42.37 50.37
N ALA A 8 21.03 41.61 51.09
CA ALA A 8 21.86 40.43 50.78
C ALA A 8 22.34 39.75 52.11
N ASP A 9 23.06 38.62 51.97
CA ASP A 9 24.00 37.98 52.91
C ASP A 9 23.53 37.20 54.17
N ALA A 10 24.20 36.04 54.36
CA ALA A 10 24.62 35.36 55.61
C ALA A 10 23.59 34.95 56.70
N SER A 11 23.77 33.87 57.47
CA SER A 11 24.70 32.71 57.47
C SER A 11 23.94 31.47 58.02
N ASP A 12 24.43 30.22 57.96
CA ASP A 12 25.40 29.62 58.89
C ASP A 12 25.89 28.23 58.41
N ASN A 13 26.98 27.76 59.02
CA ASN A 13 27.62 26.44 58.84
C ASN A 13 28.01 25.93 60.25
N PRO A 14 27.99 24.62 60.57
CA PRO A 14 29.26 23.86 60.44
C PRO A 14 29.16 22.30 60.29
N ASN A 15 30.26 21.69 59.79
CA ASN A 15 30.90 20.39 60.15
C ASN A 15 30.05 19.08 60.30
N ASN A 16 30.54 17.87 59.97
CA ASN A 16 31.85 17.30 59.58
C ASN A 16 31.67 16.50 58.25
N GLY A 17 32.67 16.11 57.44
CA GLY A 17 34.04 15.65 57.74
C GLY A 17 34.06 14.13 57.99
N SER A 18 34.85 13.26 57.34
CA SER A 18 35.81 13.34 56.20
C SER A 18 36.13 11.88 55.77
N SER A 19 36.75 11.55 54.63
CA SER A 19 37.39 12.31 53.54
C SER A 19 36.77 11.84 52.19
N GLY A 20 37.40 11.59 51.01
CA GLY A 20 38.79 11.52 50.50
C GLY A 20 39.06 10.23 49.68
N ASP A 21 39.84 10.20 48.58
CA ASP A 21 40.50 11.26 47.80
C ASP A 21 40.52 10.87 46.30
N ASP A 22 40.73 11.85 45.42
CA ASP A 22 41.39 11.86 44.07
C ASP A 22 41.43 10.57 43.20
N ASP A 23 41.20 10.64 41.89
CA ASP A 23 42.05 11.42 40.97
C ASP A 23 41.30 12.04 39.77
N THR A 24 41.92 13.05 39.14
CA THR A 24 41.35 13.84 38.03
C THR A 24 42.25 13.83 36.80
N SER A 25 41.67 13.68 35.60
CA SER A 25 42.22 14.32 34.40
C SER A 25 41.18 14.40 33.28
N LEU A 26 41.15 15.55 32.60
CA LEU A 26 40.48 15.74 31.32
C LEU A 26 41.53 15.61 30.22
N GLU A 27 41.30 14.78 29.21
CA GLU A 27 41.92 14.98 27.89
C GLU A 27 40.85 15.01 26.79
N ILE A 28 40.87 16.10 26.03
CA ILE A 28 40.05 16.28 24.83
C ILE A 28 40.83 15.66 23.66
N SER A 29 40.28 14.62 23.04
CA SER A 29 40.85 14.01 21.83
C SER A 29 39.95 14.23 20.62
N HIS A 30 40.57 14.43 19.45
CA HIS A 30 39.91 14.83 18.22
C HIS A 30 39.14 13.67 17.54
N PRO A 31 38.09 13.97 16.75
CA PRO A 31 37.37 12.94 16.00
C PRO A 31 38.29 12.27 14.95
N PRO A 32 38.24 10.94 14.79
CA PRO A 32 39.02 10.25 13.76
C PRO A 32 38.57 10.66 12.35
N SER A 33 39.54 10.91 11.48
CA SER A 33 39.35 11.47 10.14
C SER A 33 38.71 10.50 9.15
N LEU A 34 37.99 11.07 8.16
CA LEU A 34 37.46 10.40 6.98
C LEU A 34 38.45 9.40 6.35
N LEU A 35 38.07 8.13 6.28
CA LEU A 35 38.76 7.14 5.46
C LEU A 35 38.19 7.15 4.04
N THR A 36 39.05 7.44 3.07
CA THR A 36 38.73 7.40 1.63
C THR A 36 38.47 5.96 1.15
N PRO A 37 37.50 5.73 0.25
CA PRO A 37 37.29 4.40 -0.31
C PRO A 37 38.48 3.96 -1.18
N THR A 38 39.10 2.83 -0.83
CA THR A 38 40.25 2.28 -1.55
C THR A 38 39.84 1.77 -2.94
N VAL A 39 40.55 2.21 -3.98
CA VAL A 39 40.32 1.79 -5.36
C VAL A 39 40.77 0.34 -5.56
N ALA A 40 39.86 -0.54 -5.96
CA ALA A 40 40.18 -1.87 -6.48
C ALA A 40 40.66 -1.78 -7.95
N PRO A 41 41.62 -2.62 -8.39
CA PRO A 41 42.33 -2.41 -9.64
C PRO A 41 41.50 -2.71 -10.89
N SER A 42 41.68 -1.88 -11.92
CA SER A 42 41.08 -2.07 -13.25
C SER A 42 41.75 -3.21 -14.03
N LEU A 43 40.98 -4.24 -14.36
CA LEU A 43 41.35 -5.18 -15.42
C LEU A 43 40.87 -4.65 -16.78
N ALA A 44 41.82 -4.32 -17.65
CA ALA A 44 41.52 -3.84 -18.99
C ALA A 44 41.07 -5.01 -19.91
N GLY A 45 39.81 -5.00 -20.32
CA GLY A 45 39.26 -5.85 -21.37
C GLY A 45 38.90 -5.00 -22.59
N THR A 46 39.47 -5.32 -23.75
CA THR A 46 39.35 -4.54 -24.99
C THR A 46 37.90 -4.28 -25.40
N ALA A 47 37.55 -3.01 -25.60
CA ALA A 47 36.34 -2.65 -26.33
C ALA A 47 36.46 -3.08 -27.80
N SER A 48 35.34 -3.47 -28.40
CA SER A 48 35.21 -3.64 -29.85
C SER A 48 33.94 -2.94 -30.29
N ASP A 49 34.09 -1.89 -31.11
CA ASP A 49 32.97 -1.09 -31.58
C ASP A 49 32.07 -1.89 -32.52
N ASN A 50 30.76 -1.85 -32.26
CA ASN A 50 29.72 -2.26 -33.22
C ASN A 50 28.51 -1.33 -33.09
N VAL A 51 28.74 -0.05 -33.38
CA VAL A 51 27.67 0.95 -33.56
C VAL A 51 27.01 0.70 -34.90
N LEU A 52 25.82 0.09 -34.89
CA LEU A 52 24.98 -0.01 -36.09
C LEU A 52 24.42 1.39 -36.43
N PRO A 53 24.54 1.86 -37.68
CA PRO A 53 24.18 3.24 -38.04
C PRO A 53 22.66 3.44 -38.15
N TYR A 54 22.21 4.64 -37.78
CA TYR A 54 20.85 5.11 -38.07
C TYR A 54 20.62 5.20 -39.58
N SER A 55 19.74 4.36 -40.13
CA SER A 55 19.26 4.49 -41.51
C SER A 55 18.03 5.40 -41.57
N THR A 56 18.14 6.54 -42.26
CA THR A 56 17.01 7.42 -42.53
C THR A 56 16.10 6.80 -43.59
N LEU A 57 14.97 6.24 -43.18
CA LEU A 57 13.94 5.75 -44.12
C LEU A 57 13.26 6.93 -44.83
N GLN A 58 13.67 7.18 -46.07
CA GLN A 58 12.92 8.02 -47.01
C GLN A 58 11.66 7.26 -47.45
N THR A 59 10.49 7.90 -47.35
CA THR A 59 9.22 7.30 -47.74
C THR A 59 8.98 7.47 -49.25
N THR A 60 9.43 6.50 -50.05
CA THR A 60 8.92 6.29 -51.42
C THR A 60 7.56 5.62 -51.35
N GLY A 61 6.52 6.27 -51.86
CA GLY A 61 5.14 5.77 -51.78
C GLY A 61 4.82 4.76 -52.88
N GLU A 62 4.78 3.48 -52.54
CA GLU A 62 4.10 2.44 -53.30
C GLU A 62 3.11 1.69 -52.40
N SER A 63 1.92 1.39 -52.94
CA SER A 63 0.81 0.79 -52.20
C SER A 63 0.96 -0.73 -52.11
N VAL A 64 1.26 -1.25 -50.92
CA VAL A 64 1.24 -2.70 -50.68
C VAL A 64 -0.15 -3.12 -50.21
N GLU A 65 -0.88 -3.84 -51.06
CA GLU A 65 -2.13 -4.48 -50.66
C GLU A 65 -1.83 -5.62 -49.66
N LEU A 66 -2.40 -5.52 -48.47
CA LEU A 66 -2.35 -6.59 -47.47
C LEU A 66 -3.44 -7.62 -47.77
N MET A 67 -3.06 -8.82 -48.19
CA MET A 67 -3.98 -9.95 -48.26
C MET A 67 -4.54 -10.27 -46.87
N GLU A 68 -5.86 -10.47 -46.76
CA GLU A 68 -6.45 -10.96 -45.52
C GLU A 68 -5.92 -12.38 -45.18
N PRO A 69 -5.61 -12.67 -43.91
CA PRO A 69 -5.22 -14.01 -43.49
C PRO A 69 -6.42 -14.96 -43.60
N ALA A 70 -6.23 -16.09 -44.29
CA ALA A 70 -7.27 -17.09 -44.48
C ALA A 70 -7.85 -17.57 -43.13
N ALA A 71 -9.17 -17.68 -43.05
CA ALA A 71 -9.88 -18.03 -41.82
C ALA A 71 -9.48 -19.43 -41.31
N VAL A 72 -8.79 -19.46 -40.17
CA VAL A 72 -8.47 -20.71 -39.46
C VAL A 72 -9.74 -21.25 -38.83
N ASN A 73 -10.23 -22.39 -39.33
CA ASN A 73 -11.43 -23.02 -38.83
C ASN A 73 -11.19 -23.64 -37.44
N THR A 74 -11.89 -23.17 -36.41
CA THR A 74 -11.63 -23.52 -35.00
C THR A 74 -12.48 -24.66 -34.44
N ASP A 75 -13.43 -25.18 -35.20
CA ASP A 75 -14.34 -26.24 -34.74
C ASP A 75 -13.61 -27.57 -34.56
N GLY A 76 -13.30 -27.89 -33.29
CA GLY A 76 -12.69 -29.17 -32.89
C GLY A 76 -11.68 -29.07 -31.74
N LEU A 77 -11.16 -27.87 -31.42
CA LEU A 77 -10.27 -27.69 -30.28
C LEU A 77 -11.05 -27.66 -28.95
N PRO A 78 -10.65 -28.42 -27.92
CA PRO A 78 -11.25 -28.31 -26.59
C PRO A 78 -10.99 -26.91 -26.02
N ALA A 79 -12.02 -26.27 -25.49
CA ALA A 79 -11.92 -24.92 -24.94
C ALA A 79 -10.82 -24.85 -23.86
N PRO A 80 -9.87 -23.89 -23.93
CA PRO A 80 -8.71 -23.88 -23.05
C PRO A 80 -9.11 -23.82 -21.59
N ARG A 81 -8.57 -24.74 -20.78
CA ARG A 81 -8.82 -24.82 -19.33
C ARG A 81 -8.35 -23.51 -18.70
N LYS A 82 -9.28 -22.77 -18.11
CA LYS A 82 -9.08 -21.36 -17.73
C LYS A 82 -8.24 -21.27 -16.45
N ARG A 83 -6.97 -20.84 -16.58
CA ARG A 83 -6.10 -20.52 -15.43
C ARG A 83 -6.82 -19.54 -14.50
N ARG A 84 -6.88 -19.87 -13.22
CA ARG A 84 -7.10 -18.89 -12.15
C ARG A 84 -5.75 -18.66 -11.50
N ARG A 85 -5.22 -17.44 -11.57
CA ARG A 85 -4.18 -16.95 -10.66
C ARG A 85 -4.66 -17.25 -9.24
N ARG A 86 -4.00 -18.20 -8.56
CA ARG A 86 -4.22 -18.37 -7.12
C ARG A 86 -3.76 -17.08 -6.43
N LYS A 87 -4.45 -16.66 -5.37
CA LYS A 87 -3.95 -15.57 -4.53
C LYS A 87 -2.61 -15.97 -3.90
N LYS A 88 -1.78 -14.98 -3.57
CA LYS A 88 -0.68 -15.19 -2.62
C LYS A 88 -1.30 -15.60 -1.28
N GLN A 89 -1.31 -16.90 -0.97
CA GLN A 89 -1.64 -17.39 0.36
C GLN A 89 -0.42 -18.16 0.87
N PHE A 90 0.49 -17.42 1.51
CA PHE A 90 1.52 -18.01 2.35
C PHE A 90 0.83 -18.55 3.61
N PRO A 91 0.89 -19.86 3.92
CA PRO A 91 -0.06 -20.50 4.85
C PRO A 91 -0.17 -19.86 6.24
N GLU A 92 0.93 -19.29 6.75
CA GLU A 92 1.02 -18.79 8.13
C GLU A 92 0.69 -17.28 8.27
N MET A 93 0.69 -16.52 7.16
CA MET A 93 0.37 -15.09 7.13
C MET A 93 -0.88 -14.81 6.29
N ILE A 94 -2.04 -15.05 6.89
CA ILE A 94 -3.35 -14.73 6.31
C ILE A 94 -3.56 -13.21 6.36
N SER A 95 -3.52 -12.54 5.21
CA SER A 95 -3.72 -11.08 5.11
C SER A 95 -5.13 -10.66 5.50
N ILE A 96 -5.28 -9.37 5.85
CA ILE A 96 -6.58 -8.72 6.14
C ILE A 96 -7.60 -8.98 5.01
N ALA A 97 -7.15 -9.02 3.74
CA ALA A 97 -8.02 -9.30 2.60
C ALA A 97 -8.75 -10.64 2.69
N ALA A 98 -8.07 -11.70 3.14
CA ALA A 98 -8.62 -13.06 3.15
C ALA A 98 -9.69 -13.26 4.25
N ALA A 99 -9.64 -12.48 5.34
CA ALA A 99 -10.69 -12.50 6.37
C ALA A 99 -12.03 -11.92 5.88
N VAL A 100 -12.02 -11.10 4.81
CA VAL A 100 -13.20 -10.38 4.29
C VAL A 100 -13.77 -11.05 3.02
N GLU A 101 -13.04 -11.97 2.37
CA GLU A 101 -13.47 -12.59 1.11
C GLU A 101 -14.67 -13.55 1.20
N GLY A 102 -15.09 -13.96 2.40
CA GLY A 102 -16.27 -14.81 2.58
C GLY A 102 -17.61 -14.16 2.14
N LEU A 103 -17.66 -12.84 2.00
CA LEU A 103 -18.88 -12.08 1.74
C LEU A 103 -19.13 -11.82 0.25
N GLY A 104 -19.54 -12.87 -0.45
CA GLY A 104 -20.24 -12.72 -1.73
C GLY A 104 -21.61 -12.05 -1.53
N VAL A 105 -21.91 -10.98 -2.29
CA VAL A 105 -23.20 -10.28 -2.23
C VAL A 105 -24.37 -11.26 -2.40
N ILE A 106 -25.31 -11.25 -1.44
CA ILE A 106 -26.44 -12.18 -1.39
C ILE A 106 -27.37 -11.95 -2.59
N ARG A 107 -27.14 -12.72 -3.66
CA ARG A 107 -28.10 -12.96 -4.74
C ARG A 107 -28.90 -14.21 -4.40
N HIS A 108 -30.18 -14.04 -4.10
CA HIS A 108 -31.11 -15.16 -3.99
C HIS A 108 -31.06 -16.06 -5.23
N LYS A 109 -30.55 -17.28 -5.06
CA LYS A 109 -30.81 -18.41 -5.96
C LYS A 109 -31.01 -19.69 -5.16
N SER A 110 -32.18 -20.29 -5.36
CA SER A 110 -32.50 -21.65 -4.96
C SER A 110 -31.81 -22.68 -5.87
N GLY A 111 -31.50 -23.86 -5.32
CA GLY A 111 -31.11 -25.02 -6.12
C GLY A 111 -30.10 -25.93 -5.43
N ASN A 112 -30.51 -27.15 -5.11
CA ASN A 112 -29.64 -28.20 -4.55
C ASN A 112 -28.44 -28.50 -5.46
N ARG A 113 -27.31 -28.89 -4.86
CA ARG A 113 -26.45 -29.96 -5.39
C ARG A 113 -25.76 -30.72 -4.27
N SER A 114 -25.39 -31.96 -4.57
CA SER A 114 -24.96 -32.99 -3.64
C SER A 114 -23.47 -32.90 -3.28
N THR A 115 -23.14 -33.37 -2.09
CA THR A 115 -21.79 -33.67 -1.62
C THR A 115 -21.29 -34.99 -2.21
N GLU A 116 -20.19 -34.95 -2.94
CA GLU A 116 -19.29 -36.08 -3.14
C GLU A 116 -17.87 -35.55 -2.89
N ASP A 117 -17.32 -35.87 -1.72
CA ASP A 117 -16.07 -35.33 -1.24
C ASP A 117 -14.86 -36.06 -1.86
N ILE A 118 -13.78 -35.32 -2.08
CA ILE A 118 -12.47 -35.86 -2.49
C ILE A 118 -11.44 -35.33 -1.49
N ASP A 119 -10.73 -36.23 -0.82
CA ASP A 119 -9.73 -35.89 0.20
C ASP A 119 -8.50 -35.18 -0.42
N GLU A 120 -8.52 -33.85 -0.44
CA GLU A 120 -7.32 -33.05 -0.68
C GLU A 120 -6.56 -32.88 0.65
N TYR A 121 -5.36 -33.47 0.74
CA TYR A 121 -4.49 -33.36 1.92
C TYR A 121 -3.88 -31.95 2.03
N GLU A 122 -4.64 -31.00 2.57
CA GLU A 122 -4.09 -29.74 3.10
C GLU A 122 -3.43 -29.98 4.47
N ASP A 123 -2.24 -29.39 4.68
CA ASP A 123 -1.54 -29.39 5.98
C ASP A 123 -2.24 -28.35 6.89
N ASP A 124 -3.31 -28.78 7.56
CA ASP A 124 -4.34 -27.90 8.15
C ASP A 124 -3.94 -27.29 9.51
N ASP A 125 -3.16 -26.20 9.42
CA ASP A 125 -2.64 -25.43 10.55
C ASP A 125 -3.72 -24.98 11.57
N PRO A 126 -3.50 -25.17 12.89
CA PRO A 126 -4.41 -24.67 13.92
C PRO A 126 -4.58 -23.14 13.96
N SER A 127 -3.63 -22.34 13.47
CA SER A 127 -3.81 -20.87 13.35
C SER A 127 -4.87 -20.51 12.30
N SER A 128 -4.84 -21.16 11.13
CA SER A 128 -5.85 -21.09 10.08
C SER A 128 -7.24 -21.41 10.65
N ARG A 129 -7.38 -22.53 11.38
CA ARG A 129 -8.65 -22.90 12.03
C ARG A 129 -9.14 -21.86 13.05
N ARG A 130 -8.23 -21.25 13.83
CA ARG A 130 -8.58 -20.19 14.80
C ARG A 130 -9.01 -18.88 14.12
N ARG A 131 -8.31 -18.48 13.05
CA ARG A 131 -8.60 -17.27 12.26
C ARG A 131 -9.93 -17.39 11.49
N ARG A 132 -10.23 -18.56 10.89
CA ARG A 132 -11.53 -18.82 10.24
C ARG A 132 -12.71 -18.66 11.21
N ARG A 133 -12.60 -19.14 12.45
CA ARG A 133 -13.62 -18.93 13.50
C ARG A 133 -13.79 -17.46 13.87
N ILE A 134 -12.71 -16.72 14.05
CA ILE A 134 -12.80 -15.27 14.33
C ILE A 134 -13.57 -14.56 13.20
N SER A 135 -13.36 -14.93 11.93
CA SER A 135 -14.14 -14.35 10.82
C SER A 135 -15.61 -14.78 10.73
N SER A 136 -16.01 -15.91 11.34
CA SER A 136 -17.43 -16.33 11.41
C SER A 136 -18.18 -15.74 12.59
N ASP A 137 -17.46 -15.32 13.63
CA ASP A 137 -18.02 -14.90 14.91
C ASP A 137 -18.12 -13.35 15.04
N LEU A 138 -17.61 -12.62 14.05
CA LEU A 138 -17.65 -11.16 13.95
C LEU A 138 -18.85 -10.65 13.14
N ASP A 139 -19.37 -9.48 13.51
CA ASP A 139 -20.39 -8.77 12.75
C ASP A 139 -19.83 -7.95 11.57
N VAL A 140 -20.75 -7.37 10.79
CA VAL A 140 -20.43 -6.57 9.60
C VAL A 140 -19.64 -5.30 9.96
N GLU A 141 -19.82 -4.74 11.16
CA GLU A 141 -19.18 -3.50 11.59
C GLU A 141 -17.72 -3.77 11.98
N GLY A 142 -17.46 -4.86 12.69
CA GLY A 142 -16.12 -5.39 12.94
C GLY A 142 -15.36 -5.72 11.65
N LEU A 143 -16.01 -6.35 10.67
CA LEU A 143 -15.40 -6.64 9.37
C LEU A 143 -15.09 -5.35 8.56
N ILE A 144 -15.92 -4.31 8.67
CA ILE A 144 -15.62 -2.99 8.09
C ILE A 144 -14.43 -2.35 8.81
N ALA A 145 -14.39 -2.37 10.14
CA ALA A 145 -13.28 -1.83 10.94
C ALA A 145 -11.93 -2.50 10.60
N ILE A 146 -11.91 -3.84 10.56
CA ILE A 146 -10.77 -4.66 10.07
C ILE A 146 -10.32 -4.21 8.69
N SER A 147 -11.27 -4.05 7.75
CA SER A 147 -10.91 -3.69 6.37
C SER A 147 -10.21 -2.34 6.25
N VAL A 148 -10.42 -1.42 7.20
CA VAL A 148 -9.82 -0.06 7.17
C VAL A 148 -8.64 0.11 8.15
N GLY A 149 -8.18 -0.96 8.79
CA GLY A 149 -6.96 -0.99 9.62
C GLY A 149 -7.17 -1.11 11.13
N PHE A 150 -8.40 -1.14 11.65
CA PHE A 150 -8.64 -1.31 13.08
C PHE A 150 -8.73 -2.79 13.47
N PRO A 151 -8.09 -3.24 14.55
CA PRO A 151 -8.29 -4.59 15.06
C PRO A 151 -9.69 -4.73 15.68
N ALA A 152 -10.21 -5.95 15.67
CA ALA A 152 -11.62 -6.25 15.97
C ALA A 152 -12.02 -6.02 17.43
N ASP A 153 -11.08 -6.28 18.34
CA ASP A 153 -11.27 -6.48 19.78
C ASP A 153 -10.33 -5.63 20.65
N SER A 154 -9.52 -4.78 20.01
CA SER A 154 -8.43 -4.02 20.61
C SER A 154 -8.36 -2.58 20.06
N LEU A 155 -7.48 -1.77 20.65
CA LEU A 155 -7.16 -0.42 20.17
C LEU A 155 -5.89 -0.48 19.32
N THR A 156 -5.79 0.43 18.35
CA THR A 156 -4.56 0.80 17.63
C THR A 156 -3.62 1.60 18.54
N GLU A 157 -2.35 1.74 18.14
CA GLU A 157 -1.38 2.57 18.87
C GLU A 157 -1.82 4.04 18.85
N GLU A 158 -2.33 4.52 17.72
CA GLU A 158 -2.87 5.87 17.54
C GLU A 158 -4.09 6.16 18.44
N GLU A 159 -4.99 5.18 18.64
CA GLU A 159 -6.11 5.30 19.58
C GLU A 159 -5.64 5.38 21.04
N ILE A 160 -4.55 4.67 21.37
CA ILE A 160 -3.93 4.72 22.71
C ILE A 160 -3.24 6.08 22.94
N GLU A 161 -2.45 6.56 21.98
CA GLU A 161 -1.81 7.88 22.04
C GLU A 161 -2.82 9.02 22.10
N ALA A 162 -3.93 8.92 21.36
CA ALA A 162 -5.03 9.87 21.41
C ALA A 162 -5.87 9.81 22.71
N ASN A 163 -5.57 8.88 23.64
CA ASN A 163 -6.24 8.73 24.93
C ASN A 163 -7.78 8.57 24.79
N VAL A 164 -8.23 7.78 23.80
CA VAL A 164 -9.67 7.69 23.45
C VAL A 164 -10.56 7.07 24.54
N VAL A 165 -9.95 6.37 25.50
CA VAL A 165 -10.56 5.86 26.74
C VAL A 165 -9.64 6.18 27.92
N LYS A 166 -10.20 6.23 29.15
CA LYS A 166 -9.43 6.61 30.36
C LYS A 166 -8.59 5.48 30.92
N THR A 167 -9.05 4.25 30.69
CA THR A 167 -8.40 3.02 31.16
C THR A 167 -8.32 2.04 30.00
N ILE A 168 -7.12 1.54 29.72
CA ILE A 168 -6.90 0.48 28.74
C ILE A 168 -7.36 -0.85 29.35
N GLY A 169 -8.13 -1.62 28.59
CA GLY A 169 -8.76 -2.86 29.01
C GLY A 169 -10.10 -2.68 29.74
N GLY A 170 -10.92 -3.73 29.70
CA GLY A 170 -12.24 -3.76 30.34
C GLY A 170 -13.31 -2.98 29.57
N THR A 171 -14.44 -2.73 30.23
CA THR A 171 -15.71 -2.36 29.59
C THR A 171 -15.71 -1.03 28.86
N GLU A 172 -14.93 -0.02 29.30
CA GLU A 172 -14.87 1.28 28.59
C GLU A 172 -14.24 1.10 27.19
N GLN A 173 -13.16 0.32 27.09
CA GLN A 173 -12.53 -0.04 25.81
C GLN A 173 -13.46 -0.90 24.95
N SER A 174 -14.10 -1.95 25.51
CA SER A 174 -15.02 -2.80 24.74
C SER A 174 -16.20 -2.01 24.15
N ASN A 175 -16.79 -1.10 24.93
CA ASN A 175 -17.88 -0.25 24.46
C ASN A 175 -17.38 0.78 23.43
N TYR A 176 -16.18 1.34 23.62
CA TYR A 176 -15.56 2.25 22.65
C TYR A 176 -15.38 1.56 21.29
N ILE A 177 -14.85 0.34 21.28
CA ILE A 177 -14.64 -0.45 20.05
C ILE A 177 -15.96 -0.66 19.28
N VAL A 178 -17.06 -0.97 19.98
CA VAL A 178 -18.39 -1.07 19.35
C VAL A 178 -18.81 0.26 18.72
N VAL A 179 -18.70 1.37 19.45
CA VAL A 179 -19.04 2.72 18.93
C VAL A 179 -18.16 3.10 17.73
N ARG A 180 -16.87 2.83 17.80
CA ARG A 180 -15.84 3.08 16.78
C ARG A 180 -16.12 2.27 15.50
N ASN A 181 -16.43 0.99 15.63
CA ASN A 181 -16.84 0.12 14.52
C ASN A 181 -18.16 0.61 13.89
N HIS A 182 -19.15 0.98 14.70
CA HIS A 182 -20.45 1.45 14.22
C HIS A 182 -20.38 2.77 13.44
N ILE A 183 -19.63 3.75 13.93
CA ILE A 183 -19.43 5.05 13.26
C ILE A 183 -18.73 4.86 11.89
N LEU A 184 -17.75 3.95 11.82
CA LEU A 184 -17.10 3.55 10.56
C LEU A 184 -18.10 2.92 9.58
N ALA A 185 -18.91 1.95 10.04
CA ALA A 185 -19.91 1.28 9.23
C ALA A 185 -20.98 2.24 8.71
N LEU A 186 -21.49 3.12 9.59
CA LEU A 186 -22.48 4.13 9.28
C LEU A 186 -22.00 5.08 8.17
N TRP A 187 -20.77 5.59 8.24
CA TRP A 187 -20.22 6.42 7.16
C TRP A 187 -19.89 5.61 5.89
N ARG A 188 -19.30 4.41 6.02
CA ARG A 188 -18.95 3.56 4.85
C ARG A 188 -20.18 3.07 4.07
N SER A 189 -21.36 3.07 4.69
CA SER A 189 -22.65 2.81 4.02
C SER A 189 -22.98 3.86 2.95
N ASN A 190 -22.70 5.14 3.22
CA ASN A 190 -22.92 6.25 2.30
C ASN A 190 -21.83 7.33 2.46
N VAL A 191 -20.74 7.16 1.72
CA VAL A 191 -19.57 8.06 1.74
C VAL A 191 -19.79 9.39 1.02
N ASP A 192 -20.95 9.61 0.40
CA ASP A 192 -21.29 10.84 -0.34
C ASP A 192 -21.91 11.92 0.56
N VAL A 193 -22.36 11.54 1.76
CA VAL A 193 -22.88 12.46 2.78
C VAL A 193 -21.85 12.73 3.88
N TRP A 194 -22.03 13.85 4.58
CA TRP A 194 -21.30 14.14 5.81
C TRP A 194 -21.99 13.47 6.98
N LEU A 195 -21.33 12.51 7.64
CA LEU A 195 -21.80 11.97 8.92
C LEU A 195 -21.56 13.03 10.00
N THR A 196 -22.62 13.66 10.50
CA THR A 196 -22.55 14.58 11.65
C THR A 196 -22.37 13.81 12.96
N ARG A 197 -21.80 14.47 13.97
CA ARG A 197 -21.74 13.96 15.34
C ARG A 197 -23.11 13.53 15.84
N ASP A 198 -24.13 14.34 15.59
CA ASP A 198 -25.44 14.12 16.19
C ASP A 198 -26.18 12.94 15.53
N HIS A 199 -26.02 12.73 14.21
CA HIS A 199 -26.50 11.50 13.55
C HIS A 199 -25.73 10.24 14.02
N ALA A 200 -24.43 10.36 14.29
CA ALA A 200 -23.66 9.29 14.93
C ALA A 200 -24.14 9.01 16.38
N LEU A 201 -24.55 10.03 17.12
CA LEU A 201 -25.10 9.91 18.47
C LEU A 201 -26.49 9.26 18.47
N GLU A 202 -27.36 9.63 17.51
CA GLU A 202 -28.71 9.07 17.33
C GLU A 202 -28.70 7.57 16.96
N ALA A 203 -27.65 7.11 16.27
CA ALA A 203 -27.49 5.70 15.89
C ALA A 203 -26.99 4.80 17.04
N ILE A 204 -26.39 5.38 18.08
CA ILE A 204 -25.73 4.66 19.18
C ILE A 204 -26.66 4.44 20.37
N ARG A 205 -26.56 3.27 21.02
CA ARG A 205 -27.33 2.95 22.22
C ARG A 205 -27.02 3.93 23.35
N LEU A 206 -28.06 4.32 24.10
CA LEU A 206 -27.97 5.27 25.22
C LEU A 206 -26.83 4.95 26.21
N GLU A 207 -26.64 3.66 26.50
CA GLU A 207 -25.59 3.08 27.35
C GLU A 207 -24.13 3.25 26.87
N HIS A 208 -23.90 3.79 25.66
CA HIS A 208 -22.57 4.07 25.10
C HIS A 208 -22.40 5.52 24.60
N THR A 209 -23.42 6.37 24.76
CA THR A 209 -23.44 7.76 24.24
C THR A 209 -22.26 8.62 24.71
N ASN A 210 -21.72 8.35 25.91
CA ASN A 210 -20.57 9.06 26.47
C ASN A 210 -19.23 8.76 25.78
N LEU A 211 -19.18 7.80 24.84
CA LEU A 211 -17.97 7.44 24.07
C LEU A 211 -18.03 7.94 22.62
N VAL A 212 -19.20 8.39 22.15
CA VAL A 212 -19.41 8.88 20.78
C VAL A 212 -18.51 10.07 20.48
N ASP A 213 -18.35 11.01 21.41
CA ASP A 213 -17.55 12.22 21.20
C ASP A 213 -16.06 11.91 21.01
N SER A 214 -15.54 10.90 21.74
CA SER A 214 -14.18 10.41 21.60
C SER A 214 -13.98 9.71 20.25
N ALA A 215 -14.81 8.71 19.95
CA ALA A 215 -14.72 7.93 18.72
C ALA A 215 -14.93 8.79 17.46
N TYR A 216 -15.94 9.67 17.46
CA TYR A 216 -16.23 10.56 16.33
C TYR A 216 -15.10 11.54 16.08
N SER A 217 -14.56 12.18 17.14
CA SER A 217 -13.48 13.16 16.98
C SER A 217 -12.21 12.48 16.49
N PHE A 218 -11.82 11.35 17.10
CA PHE A 218 -10.67 10.56 16.66
C PHE A 218 -10.77 10.17 15.17
N LEU A 219 -11.89 9.56 14.77
CA LEU A 219 -12.11 9.09 13.39
C LEU A 219 -12.18 10.24 12.38
N LEU A 220 -12.66 11.42 12.78
CA LEU A 220 -12.74 12.61 11.93
C LEU A 220 -11.37 13.28 11.75
N GLU A 221 -10.62 13.48 12.83
CA GLU A 221 -9.33 14.20 12.81
C GLU A 221 -8.23 13.39 12.11
N HIS A 222 -8.20 12.07 12.32
CA HIS A 222 -7.30 11.15 11.62
C HIS A 222 -7.79 10.78 10.21
N GLY A 223 -9.00 11.22 9.82
CA GLY A 223 -9.51 11.10 8.45
C GLY A 223 -10.00 9.71 8.04
N TYR A 224 -10.46 8.89 8.99
CA TYR A 224 -11.10 7.59 8.71
C TYR A 224 -12.56 7.73 8.24
N ILE A 225 -13.26 8.77 8.71
CA ILE A 225 -14.60 9.17 8.23
C ILE A 225 -14.56 10.54 7.54
N ASN A 226 -15.63 10.86 6.80
CA ASN A 226 -15.86 12.17 6.18
C ASN A 226 -14.73 12.69 5.27
N PHE A 227 -13.87 11.80 4.75
CA PHE A 227 -12.78 12.18 3.84
C PHE A 227 -13.20 12.17 2.37
N GLY A 228 -12.34 12.74 1.52
CA GLY A 228 -12.45 12.61 0.07
C GLY A 228 -13.11 13.79 -0.64
N VAL A 229 -13.96 13.53 -1.63
CA VAL A 229 -14.33 14.50 -2.69
C VAL A 229 -15.83 14.64 -2.96
N ALA A 230 -16.70 14.03 -2.14
CA ALA A 230 -18.13 14.29 -2.17
C ALA A 230 -18.46 15.78 -1.94
N ALA A 231 -19.65 16.24 -2.34
CA ALA A 231 -20.05 17.65 -2.25
C ALA A 231 -20.07 18.15 -0.79
N ALA A 232 -20.76 17.43 0.10
CA ALA A 232 -20.82 17.77 1.53
C ALA A 232 -19.41 17.83 2.18
N VAL A 233 -18.51 16.94 1.76
CA VAL A 233 -17.11 16.89 2.21
C VAL A 233 -16.24 18.01 1.60
N LYS A 234 -16.65 18.64 0.51
CA LYS A 234 -15.99 19.84 -0.06
C LYS A 234 -16.46 21.15 0.60
N GLU A 235 -17.68 21.18 1.09
CA GLU A 235 -18.29 22.35 1.73
C GLU A 235 -17.94 22.46 3.23
N ALA A 236 -17.82 21.32 3.92
CA ALA A 236 -17.38 21.24 5.30
C ALA A 236 -15.98 21.82 5.52
N LYS A 237 -15.82 22.59 6.60
CA LYS A 237 -14.55 23.12 7.11
C LYS A 237 -14.63 23.21 8.63
N LEU A 238 -13.63 22.70 9.33
CA LEU A 238 -13.45 23.01 10.75
C LEU A 238 -12.97 24.45 10.85
N LYS A 239 -13.80 25.32 11.45
CA LYS A 239 -13.33 26.63 11.90
C LYS A 239 -12.32 26.40 13.03
N PRO A 240 -11.16 27.09 13.05
CA PRO A 240 -10.34 27.10 14.25
C PRO A 240 -11.13 27.76 15.41
N PRO A 241 -10.78 27.47 16.68
CA PRO A 241 -11.36 28.15 17.83
C PRO A 241 -11.24 29.67 17.72
N GLU A 242 -12.21 30.40 18.27
CA GLU A 242 -12.21 31.87 18.17
C GLU A 242 -10.94 32.47 18.79
N GLY A 243 -10.34 33.44 18.09
CA GLY A 243 -9.04 34.01 18.44
C GLY A 243 -7.80 33.22 17.97
N VAL A 244 -7.95 31.97 17.48
CA VAL A 244 -6.80 31.13 17.07
C VAL A 244 -6.58 31.19 15.55
N SER A 245 -5.53 31.90 15.12
CA SER A 245 -5.05 31.81 13.74
C SER A 245 -4.21 30.54 13.53
N ARG A 246 -4.57 29.70 12.55
CA ARG A 246 -3.69 28.63 12.05
C ARG A 246 -2.51 29.23 11.27
N GLY A 247 -1.38 28.52 11.26
CA GLY A 247 -0.21 28.89 10.47
C GLY A 247 -0.38 28.65 8.96
N ASP A 248 0.54 29.22 8.18
CA ASP A 248 0.73 28.88 6.78
C ASP A 248 1.48 27.55 6.64
N VAL A 249 1.08 26.70 5.69
CA VAL A 249 1.74 25.41 5.40
C VAL A 249 2.11 25.32 3.92
N ILE A 250 3.33 24.85 3.64
CA ILE A 250 3.80 24.56 2.28
C ILE A 250 3.92 23.04 2.12
N VAL A 251 3.23 22.48 1.12
CA VAL A 251 3.31 21.07 0.75
C VAL A 251 4.16 20.92 -0.51
N ILE A 252 5.19 20.09 -0.44
CA ILE A 252 6.10 19.83 -1.57
C ILE A 252 5.66 18.57 -2.31
N GLY A 253 5.25 18.73 -3.57
CA GLY A 253 4.76 17.70 -4.47
C GLY A 253 3.22 17.65 -4.55
N ALA A 254 2.67 17.81 -5.76
CA ALA A 254 1.25 17.61 -6.07
C ALA A 254 0.95 16.17 -6.55
N GLY A 255 1.63 15.18 -5.95
CA GLY A 255 1.21 13.77 -6.01
C GLY A 255 -0.02 13.52 -5.13
N LEU A 256 -0.59 12.31 -5.19
CA LEU A 256 -1.79 11.97 -4.39
C LEU A 256 -1.62 12.26 -2.90
N SER A 257 -0.48 11.90 -2.29
CA SER A 257 -0.19 12.16 -0.88
C SER A 257 -0.23 13.66 -0.54
N GLY A 258 0.49 14.50 -1.30
CA GLY A 258 0.50 15.94 -1.09
C GLY A 258 -0.85 16.62 -1.36
N LEU A 259 -1.61 16.15 -2.36
CA LEU A 259 -2.96 16.65 -2.64
C LEU A 259 -3.95 16.31 -1.52
N VAL A 260 -3.88 15.09 -0.96
CA VAL A 260 -4.72 14.67 0.17
C VAL A 260 -4.31 15.41 1.45
N ALA A 261 -3.02 15.49 1.76
CA ALA A 261 -2.52 16.23 2.93
C ALA A 261 -2.91 17.71 2.87
N ALA A 262 -2.72 18.37 1.72
CA ALA A 262 -3.14 19.76 1.53
C ALA A 262 -4.66 19.93 1.69
N ARG A 263 -5.47 18.96 1.25
CA ARG A 263 -6.93 18.98 1.41
C ARG A 263 -7.36 18.80 2.86
N GLN A 264 -6.76 17.88 3.61
CA GLN A 264 -7.05 17.71 5.05
C GLN A 264 -6.62 18.95 5.86
N LEU A 265 -5.46 19.54 5.56
CA LEU A 265 -5.00 20.77 6.19
C LEU A 265 -5.93 21.97 5.90
N ILE A 266 -6.43 22.12 4.67
CA ILE A 266 -7.45 23.13 4.32
C ILE A 266 -8.76 22.89 5.09
N PHE A 267 -9.16 21.63 5.27
CA PHE A 267 -10.33 21.26 6.07
C PHE A 267 -10.15 21.60 7.56
N LEU A 268 -8.96 21.39 8.12
CA LEU A 268 -8.54 21.75 9.49
C LEU A 268 -8.28 23.27 9.70
N GLY A 269 -8.56 24.09 8.68
CA GLY A 269 -8.50 25.55 8.74
C GLY A 269 -7.12 26.17 8.49
N PHE A 270 -6.12 25.41 8.04
CA PHE A 270 -4.80 25.94 7.67
C PHE A 270 -4.84 26.63 6.29
N LYS A 271 -3.97 27.63 6.11
CA LYS A 271 -3.70 28.23 4.80
C LYS A 271 -2.57 27.45 4.12
N VAL A 272 -2.87 26.81 2.99
CA VAL A 272 -1.96 25.85 2.35
C VAL A 272 -1.54 26.29 0.95
N VAL A 273 -0.26 26.15 0.63
CA VAL A 273 0.33 26.28 -0.70
C VAL A 273 0.91 24.92 -1.12
N VAL A 274 0.74 24.53 -2.39
CA VAL A 274 1.31 23.28 -2.94
C VAL A 274 2.30 23.62 -4.06
N LEU A 275 3.53 23.13 -3.95
CA LEU A 275 4.61 23.33 -4.93
C LEU A 275 4.89 22.03 -5.69
N GLU A 276 4.78 22.01 -7.01
CA GLU A 276 5.07 20.82 -7.85
C GLU A 276 6.18 21.14 -8.87
N GLY A 277 7.16 20.25 -8.97
CA GLY A 277 8.30 20.40 -9.89
C GLY A 277 8.01 20.06 -11.35
N ARG A 278 6.80 19.57 -11.66
CA ARG A 278 6.32 19.27 -13.01
C ARG A 278 5.26 20.26 -13.47
N SER A 279 5.06 20.34 -14.78
CA SER A 279 3.96 21.08 -15.42
C SER A 279 2.55 20.49 -15.19
N ARG A 280 2.39 19.49 -14.31
CA ARG A 280 1.12 18.80 -14.00
C ARG A 280 1.10 18.24 -12.57
N PRO A 281 -0.08 18.12 -11.93
CA PRO A 281 -0.26 17.31 -10.73
C PRO A 281 -0.26 15.80 -11.04
N GLY A 282 -0.46 14.98 -9.99
CA GLY A 282 -0.57 13.52 -10.03
C GLY A 282 0.75 12.80 -9.71
N GLY A 283 1.90 13.44 -9.95
CA GLY A 283 3.22 12.87 -9.63
C GLY A 283 3.47 11.54 -10.36
N ARG A 284 3.50 10.43 -9.61
CA ARG A 284 3.66 9.05 -10.12
C ARG A 284 2.36 8.47 -10.73
N VAL A 285 1.20 9.09 -10.50
CA VAL A 285 -0.01 8.81 -11.29
C VAL A 285 0.05 9.66 -12.57
N ARG A 286 -0.16 9.03 -13.73
CA ARG A 286 -0.08 9.66 -15.05
C ARG A 286 -0.77 8.83 -16.12
N THR A 287 -1.95 9.23 -16.55
CA THR A 287 -2.53 8.73 -17.80
C THR A 287 -1.91 9.43 -19.00
N LYS A 288 -1.71 8.69 -20.10
CA LYS A 288 -1.58 9.23 -21.46
C LYS A 288 -2.91 9.00 -22.19
N LYS A 289 -3.64 10.09 -22.44
CA LYS A 289 -4.78 10.09 -23.37
C LYS A 289 -4.26 10.00 -24.81
N MET A 290 -4.97 9.30 -25.68
CA MET A 290 -4.59 9.06 -27.08
C MET A 290 -5.85 9.06 -27.95
N SER A 291 -5.73 9.46 -29.21
CA SER A 291 -6.82 9.43 -30.19
C SER A 291 -6.28 9.10 -31.59
N GLY A 292 -7.12 8.48 -32.43
CA GLY A 292 -6.78 8.13 -33.81
C GLY A 292 -8.00 7.55 -34.52
N GLY A 293 -8.35 8.11 -35.67
CA GLY A 293 -9.70 7.92 -36.25
C GLY A 293 -10.78 8.35 -35.24
N ASP A 294 -11.90 7.63 -35.23
CA ASP A 294 -12.99 7.83 -34.28
C ASP A 294 -12.73 7.21 -32.89
N CYS A 295 -11.55 6.60 -32.68
CA CYS A 295 -11.19 5.95 -31.42
C CYS A 295 -10.48 6.90 -30.45
N VAL A 296 -10.92 6.90 -29.20
CA VAL A 296 -10.22 7.50 -28.05
C VAL A 296 -9.76 6.40 -27.10
N ALA A 297 -8.55 6.56 -26.55
CA ALA A 297 -7.91 5.59 -25.68
C ALA A 297 -7.16 6.28 -24.53
N ALA A 298 -6.89 5.52 -23.47
CA ALA A 298 -6.15 5.97 -22.30
C ALA A 298 -5.27 4.83 -21.79
N ALA A 299 -4.03 5.13 -21.43
CA ALA A 299 -3.10 4.19 -20.81
C ALA A 299 -2.37 4.86 -19.64
N ASP A 300 -2.38 4.24 -18.47
CA ASP A 300 -1.57 4.71 -17.34
C ASP A 300 -0.09 4.35 -17.51
N LEU A 301 0.77 5.34 -17.30
CA LEU A 301 2.23 5.26 -17.38
C LEU A 301 2.85 5.24 -15.96
N GLY A 302 2.14 4.64 -15.01
CA GLY A 302 2.42 4.70 -13.58
C GLY A 302 1.36 3.93 -12.79
N GLY A 303 1.01 4.40 -11.59
CA GLY A 303 0.03 3.72 -10.73
C GLY A 303 -1.33 3.52 -11.39
N SER A 304 -1.64 2.28 -11.78
CA SER A 304 -2.75 1.91 -12.67
C SER A 304 -3.80 1.00 -12.02
N VAL A 305 -3.40 0.10 -11.12
CA VAL A 305 -4.28 -0.85 -10.42
C VAL A 305 -4.67 -0.30 -9.04
N LEU A 306 -5.96 -0.39 -8.70
CA LEU A 306 -6.45 -0.33 -7.32
C LEU A 306 -6.33 -1.73 -6.72
N THR A 307 -5.44 -1.91 -5.76
CA THR A 307 -5.23 -3.17 -5.03
C THR A 307 -6.26 -3.30 -3.91
N GLY A 308 -7.32 -4.06 -4.17
CA GLY A 308 -8.47 -4.18 -3.27
C GLY A 308 -9.34 -2.91 -3.26
N ILE A 309 -10.58 -3.05 -2.77
CA ILE A 309 -11.60 -1.97 -2.79
C ILE A 309 -12.43 -1.86 -1.50
N ASN A 310 -12.34 -2.82 -0.58
CA ASN A 310 -13.12 -2.80 0.67
C ASN A 310 -12.49 -1.81 1.65
N GLY A 311 -11.19 -2.02 1.95
CA GLY A 311 -10.40 -1.10 2.77
C GLY A 311 -9.98 0.18 2.05
N ASN A 312 -9.53 0.00 0.81
CA ASN A 312 -8.74 0.96 0.05
C ASN A 312 -9.42 2.34 -0.06
N PRO A 313 -8.81 3.44 0.43
CA PRO A 313 -9.41 4.77 0.37
C PRO A 313 -9.58 5.28 -1.07
N LEU A 314 -8.82 4.75 -2.04
CA LEU A 314 -9.07 5.04 -3.46
C LEU A 314 -10.41 4.46 -3.93
N GLY A 315 -10.86 3.33 -3.38
CA GLY A 315 -12.20 2.78 -3.63
C GLY A 315 -13.32 3.69 -3.13
N VAL A 316 -13.12 4.38 -2.00
CA VAL A 316 -14.03 5.43 -1.51
C VAL A 316 -14.05 6.62 -2.46
N LEU A 317 -12.88 7.12 -2.88
CA LEU A 317 -12.78 8.23 -3.85
C LEU A 317 -13.41 7.88 -5.21
N ALA A 318 -13.25 6.64 -5.70
CA ALA A 318 -13.87 6.17 -6.93
C ALA A 318 -15.41 6.18 -6.83
N ARG A 319 -15.97 5.76 -5.68
CA ARG A 319 -17.41 5.81 -5.41
C ARG A 319 -17.93 7.26 -5.42
N GLN A 320 -17.27 8.16 -4.68
CA GLN A 320 -17.59 9.59 -4.62
C GLN A 320 -17.46 10.36 -5.95
N LEU A 321 -16.74 9.80 -6.91
CA LEU A 321 -16.58 10.35 -8.26
C LEU A 321 -17.42 9.62 -9.32
N GLY A 322 -18.22 8.62 -8.93
CA GLY A 322 -19.04 7.82 -9.83
C GLY A 322 -18.23 6.99 -10.84
N PHE A 323 -16.97 6.67 -10.54
CA PHE A 323 -16.09 5.98 -11.48
C PHE A 323 -16.43 4.48 -11.60
N PRO A 324 -16.61 3.95 -12.83
CA PRO A 324 -16.79 2.51 -13.02
C PRO A 324 -15.48 1.77 -12.68
N LEU A 325 -15.60 0.66 -11.96
CA LEU A 325 -14.48 -0.19 -11.57
C LEU A 325 -14.49 -1.49 -12.39
N HIS A 326 -13.38 -1.78 -13.07
CA HIS A 326 -13.22 -2.96 -13.91
C HIS A 326 -12.29 -3.97 -13.23
N LYS A 327 -12.86 -5.06 -12.70
CA LYS A 327 -12.10 -6.16 -12.07
C LYS A 327 -10.97 -6.67 -12.98
N VAL A 328 -9.76 -6.74 -12.43
CA VAL A 328 -8.62 -7.47 -13.02
C VAL A 328 -8.97 -8.96 -13.06
N ARG A 329 -8.85 -9.59 -14.23
CA ARG A 329 -9.16 -11.02 -14.39
C ARG A 329 -7.97 -11.89 -14.01
N ASP A 330 -8.26 -12.99 -13.34
CA ASP A 330 -7.26 -13.95 -12.84
C ASP A 330 -6.65 -14.85 -13.95
N ILE A 331 -7.08 -14.68 -15.21
CA ILE A 331 -6.66 -15.51 -16.35
C ILE A 331 -5.46 -14.86 -17.04
N CYS A 332 -4.26 -15.39 -16.81
CA CYS A 332 -3.02 -14.99 -17.49
C CYS A 332 -2.44 -16.17 -18.30
N PRO A 333 -2.73 -16.27 -19.62
CA PRO A 333 -2.14 -17.29 -20.48
C PRO A 333 -0.69 -16.93 -20.81
N LEU A 334 0.24 -17.87 -20.65
CA LEU A 334 1.64 -17.69 -21.04
C LEU A 334 1.88 -18.13 -22.49
N TYR A 335 2.81 -17.45 -23.14
CA TYR A 335 3.24 -17.71 -24.52
C TYR A 335 4.75 -17.89 -24.59
N LEU A 336 5.19 -18.87 -25.37
CA LEU A 336 6.59 -19.11 -25.69
C LEU A 336 7.11 -18.04 -26.68
N PRO A 337 8.43 -17.83 -26.83
CA PRO A 337 9.00 -16.87 -27.78
C PRO A 337 8.61 -17.06 -29.25
N ASN A 338 8.05 -18.22 -29.62
CA ASN A 338 7.50 -18.52 -30.95
C ASN A 338 6.00 -18.20 -31.09
N GLY A 339 5.40 -17.49 -30.12
CA GLY A 339 3.99 -17.11 -30.12
C GLY A 339 2.99 -18.22 -29.78
N ARG A 340 3.45 -19.46 -29.53
CA ARG A 340 2.56 -20.57 -29.11
C ARG A 340 2.24 -20.47 -27.62
N THR A 341 1.02 -20.82 -27.24
CA THR A 341 0.62 -20.98 -25.83
C THR A 341 1.45 -22.06 -25.15
N VAL A 342 1.84 -21.80 -23.90
CA VAL A 342 2.46 -22.80 -23.02
C VAL A 342 1.46 -23.92 -22.71
N ASN A 343 1.95 -25.15 -22.51
CA ASN A 343 1.11 -26.26 -22.08
C ASN A 343 0.62 -26.03 -20.62
N PRO A 344 -0.70 -26.15 -20.32
CA PRO A 344 -1.23 -25.85 -18.99
C PRO A 344 -0.68 -26.71 -17.85
N GLU A 345 -0.36 -27.97 -18.13
CA GLU A 345 0.21 -28.89 -17.13
C GLU A 345 1.65 -28.49 -16.75
N ILE A 346 2.45 -28.00 -17.71
CA ILE A 346 3.80 -27.45 -17.46
C ILE A 346 3.70 -26.08 -16.75
N ASP A 347 2.83 -25.16 -17.18
CA ASP A 347 2.57 -23.87 -16.51
C ASP A 347 2.22 -24.09 -15.03
N SER A 348 1.29 -25.01 -14.75
CA SER A 348 0.92 -25.39 -13.37
C SER A 348 2.05 -26.06 -12.60
N LYS A 349 2.87 -26.92 -13.23
CA LYS A 349 4.03 -27.57 -12.58
C LYS A 349 5.06 -26.53 -12.14
N VAL A 350 5.32 -25.54 -12.99
CA VAL A 350 6.30 -24.47 -12.71
C VAL A 350 5.77 -23.49 -11.67
N GLU A 351 4.50 -23.06 -11.75
CA GLU A 351 3.86 -22.20 -10.73
C GLU A 351 3.93 -22.84 -9.33
N VAL A 352 3.60 -24.14 -9.21
CA VAL A 352 3.71 -24.90 -7.96
C VAL A 352 5.17 -25.03 -7.50
N SER A 353 6.13 -25.16 -8.42
CA SER A 353 7.55 -25.26 -8.09
C SER A 353 8.15 -23.93 -7.62
N PHE A 354 7.72 -22.82 -8.22
CA PHE A 354 8.08 -21.46 -7.83
C PHE A 354 7.56 -21.11 -6.43
N ASN A 355 6.28 -21.38 -6.15
CA ASN A 355 5.70 -21.16 -4.82
C ASN A 355 6.46 -21.98 -3.76
N LYS A 356 6.77 -23.25 -4.05
CA LYS A 356 7.60 -24.10 -3.18
C LYS A 356 9.05 -23.63 -3.01
N LEU A 357 9.57 -22.71 -3.82
CA LEU A 357 10.85 -22.05 -3.54
C LEU A 357 10.66 -20.90 -2.54
N LEU A 358 9.62 -20.08 -2.70
CA LEU A 358 9.26 -19.03 -1.73
C LEU A 358 8.95 -19.62 -0.34
N ASP A 359 8.19 -20.72 -0.26
CA ASP A 359 7.88 -21.38 1.02
C ASP A 359 9.14 -21.80 1.81
N ARG A 360 10.21 -22.21 1.09
CA ARG A 360 11.50 -22.58 1.69
C ARG A 360 12.29 -21.36 2.14
N VAL A 361 12.21 -20.25 1.39
CA VAL A 361 12.77 -18.96 1.80
C VAL A 361 12.10 -18.45 3.08
N CYS A 362 10.76 -18.52 3.17
CA CYS A 362 10.03 -18.15 4.38
C CYS A 362 10.46 -18.98 5.60
N LYS A 363 10.68 -20.29 5.43
CA LYS A 363 11.17 -21.18 6.51
C LYS A 363 12.63 -20.89 6.90
N LEU A 364 13.50 -20.57 5.94
CA LEU A 364 14.87 -20.15 6.22
C LEU A 364 14.90 -18.82 6.99
N ARG A 365 14.05 -17.86 6.62
CA ARG A 365 13.87 -16.59 7.33
C ARG A 365 13.48 -16.82 8.80
N GLN A 366 12.53 -17.71 9.07
CA GLN A 366 12.10 -18.03 10.44
C GLN A 366 13.28 -18.49 11.30
N SER A 367 14.04 -19.49 10.85
CA SER A 367 15.22 -19.97 11.58
C SER A 367 16.32 -18.90 11.74
N MET A 368 16.51 -18.02 10.74
CA MET A 368 17.48 -16.92 10.85
C MET A 368 17.07 -15.85 11.86
N MET A 369 15.77 -15.56 11.98
CA MET A 369 15.21 -14.66 13.00
C MET A 369 15.37 -15.26 14.41
N GLU A 370 15.05 -16.55 14.59
CA GLU A 370 15.18 -17.26 15.87
C GLU A 370 16.64 -17.33 16.37
N GLU A 371 17.60 -17.56 15.46
CA GLU A 371 19.03 -17.63 15.79
C GLU A 371 19.70 -16.25 15.96
N ALA A 372 18.94 -15.14 15.91
CA ALA A 372 19.43 -13.76 15.98
C ALA A 372 20.56 -13.40 15.00
N LYS A 373 20.60 -14.08 13.84
CA LYS A 373 21.66 -13.88 12.81
C LYS A 373 21.34 -12.66 11.97
N SER A 374 21.93 -11.52 12.33
CA SER A 374 21.69 -10.18 11.76
C SER A 374 22.15 -9.95 10.31
N ILE A 375 22.54 -11.00 9.57
CA ILE A 375 22.99 -10.89 8.18
C ILE A 375 21.82 -11.23 7.25
N ASP A 376 21.11 -10.19 6.80
CA ASP A 376 20.21 -10.30 5.66
C ASP A 376 20.99 -10.64 4.37
N VAL A 377 20.34 -11.32 3.44
CA VAL A 377 20.91 -11.73 2.15
C VAL A 377 19.92 -11.43 1.03
N PRO A 378 20.37 -11.25 -0.23
CA PRO A 378 19.43 -11.02 -1.32
C PRO A 378 18.47 -12.20 -1.54
N LEU A 379 17.18 -11.91 -1.72
CA LEU A 379 16.13 -12.88 -2.02
C LEU A 379 16.50 -13.76 -3.22
N GLY A 380 17.08 -13.17 -4.27
CA GLY A 380 17.53 -13.90 -5.46
C GLY A 380 18.62 -14.94 -5.17
N THR A 381 19.51 -14.65 -4.20
CA THR A 381 20.56 -15.59 -3.77
C THR A 381 19.96 -16.81 -3.07
N ALA A 382 18.97 -16.60 -2.19
CA ALA A 382 18.28 -17.68 -1.49
C ALA A 382 17.43 -18.54 -2.46
N LEU A 383 16.71 -17.89 -3.39
CA LEU A 383 15.91 -18.57 -4.41
C LEU A 383 16.78 -19.43 -5.35
N GLU A 384 17.90 -18.92 -5.86
CA GLU A 384 18.80 -19.69 -6.73
C GLU A 384 19.50 -20.84 -5.97
N ALA A 385 19.91 -20.63 -4.72
CA ALA A 385 20.47 -21.69 -3.88
C ALA A 385 19.46 -22.84 -3.68
N PHE A 386 18.20 -22.53 -3.35
CA PHE A 386 17.15 -23.55 -3.26
C PHE A 386 16.80 -24.18 -4.62
N ARG A 387 16.83 -23.42 -5.72
CA ARG A 387 16.60 -23.95 -7.07
C ARG A 387 17.65 -25.00 -7.43
N GLN A 388 18.92 -24.75 -7.11
CA GLN A 388 20.01 -25.71 -7.31
C GLN A 388 19.87 -26.94 -6.41
N VAL A 389 19.72 -26.75 -5.09
CA VAL A 389 19.64 -27.86 -4.10
C VAL A 389 18.47 -28.80 -4.40
N TYR A 390 17.30 -28.26 -4.76
CA TYR A 390 16.11 -29.05 -5.07
C TYR A 390 15.95 -29.37 -6.57
N ARG A 391 16.96 -29.08 -7.40
CA ARG A 391 16.99 -29.38 -8.84
C ARG A 391 15.73 -28.92 -9.58
N VAL A 392 15.27 -27.71 -9.24
CA VAL A 392 14.04 -27.12 -9.80
C VAL A 392 14.34 -26.54 -11.17
N ALA A 393 13.46 -26.88 -12.14
CA ALA A 393 13.49 -26.37 -13.50
C ALA A 393 14.87 -26.59 -14.20
N GLU A 394 15.32 -27.84 -14.27
CA GLU A 394 16.49 -28.24 -15.07
C GLU A 394 16.20 -28.32 -16.57
N ASP A 395 14.95 -28.56 -16.96
CA ASP A 395 14.52 -28.47 -18.36
C ASP A 395 14.56 -27.01 -18.85
N PRO A 396 15.07 -26.71 -20.06
CA PRO A 396 15.17 -25.34 -20.57
C PRO A 396 13.84 -24.59 -20.71
N GLN A 397 12.74 -25.29 -21.03
CA GLN A 397 11.41 -24.67 -21.09
C GLN A 397 10.88 -24.39 -19.68
N GLU A 398 11.06 -25.33 -18.74
CA GLU A 398 10.71 -25.10 -17.33
C GLU A 398 11.52 -23.95 -16.71
N LYS A 399 12.81 -23.82 -17.06
CA LYS A 399 13.67 -22.72 -16.59
C LYS A 399 13.20 -21.37 -17.10
N MET A 400 12.88 -21.28 -18.39
CA MET A 400 12.33 -20.05 -19.00
C MET A 400 10.98 -19.65 -18.38
N LEU A 401 10.14 -20.61 -17.99
CA LEU A 401 8.88 -20.33 -17.29
C LEU A 401 9.10 -19.92 -15.84
N LEU A 402 10.06 -20.52 -15.13
CA LEU A 402 10.46 -20.08 -13.80
C LEU A 402 10.99 -18.65 -13.83
N ASP A 403 11.80 -18.31 -14.85
CA ASP A 403 12.32 -16.96 -15.05
C ASP A 403 11.20 -15.94 -15.37
N TRP A 404 10.09 -16.36 -16.00
CA TRP A 404 8.89 -15.52 -16.12
C TRP A 404 8.23 -15.25 -14.75
N HIS A 405 8.11 -16.27 -13.88
CA HIS A 405 7.59 -16.08 -12.52
C HIS A 405 8.49 -15.16 -11.67
N LEU A 406 9.81 -15.31 -11.79
CA LEU A 406 10.80 -14.45 -11.12
C LEU A 406 10.73 -13.01 -11.66
N ALA A 407 10.66 -12.81 -12.99
CA ALA A 407 10.47 -11.49 -13.58
C ALA A 407 9.13 -10.84 -13.21
N ASN A 408 8.06 -11.63 -13.00
CA ASN A 408 6.78 -11.14 -12.47
C ASN A 408 6.88 -10.73 -10.98
N LEU A 409 7.77 -11.34 -10.20
CA LEU A 409 8.10 -10.91 -8.83
C LEU A 409 8.92 -9.61 -8.84
N GLU A 410 9.89 -9.47 -9.75
CA GLU A 410 10.65 -8.22 -9.94
C GLU A 410 9.75 -7.08 -10.44
N TYR A 411 8.78 -7.36 -11.31
CA TYR A 411 7.73 -6.42 -11.71
C TYR A 411 6.88 -5.95 -10.52
N ALA A 412 6.46 -6.86 -9.64
CA ALA A 412 5.66 -6.52 -8.47
C ALA A 412 6.42 -5.62 -7.47
N ASN A 413 7.74 -5.82 -7.34
CA ASN A 413 8.61 -5.05 -6.45
C ASN A 413 9.29 -3.83 -7.12
N ALA A 414 9.16 -3.68 -8.44
CA ALA A 414 9.86 -2.69 -9.27
C ALA A 414 11.40 -2.65 -9.11
N THR A 415 12.03 -3.79 -8.76
CA THR A 415 13.49 -3.91 -8.55
C THR A 415 13.95 -5.36 -8.77
N LEU A 416 15.25 -5.56 -8.98
CA LEU A 416 15.84 -6.89 -9.15
C LEU A 416 15.85 -7.67 -7.83
N MET A 417 15.71 -9.00 -7.89
CA MET A 417 15.78 -9.88 -6.70
C MET A 417 17.14 -9.86 -5.99
N SER A 418 18.20 -9.39 -6.66
CA SER A 418 19.51 -9.10 -6.05
C SER A 418 19.50 -7.94 -5.06
N ASN A 419 18.45 -7.11 -5.11
CA ASN A 419 18.29 -5.90 -4.31
C ASN A 419 17.19 -6.04 -3.26
N LEU A 420 16.45 -7.17 -3.26
CA LEU A 420 15.39 -7.46 -2.31
C LEU A 420 15.96 -8.16 -1.07
N SER A 421 15.61 -7.65 0.11
CA SER A 421 15.85 -8.30 1.38
C SER A 421 15.17 -9.67 1.42
N MET A 422 15.89 -10.75 1.71
CA MET A 422 15.25 -12.06 1.91
C MET A 422 14.37 -12.06 3.17
N VAL A 423 14.74 -11.26 4.17
CA VAL A 423 14.03 -11.15 5.44
C VAL A 423 12.76 -10.28 5.32
N PHE A 424 12.78 -9.19 4.56
CA PHE A 424 11.76 -8.11 4.63
C PHE A 424 11.04 -7.73 3.31
N TRP A 425 11.23 -8.43 2.18
CA TRP A 425 10.62 -8.03 0.89
C TRP A 425 9.07 -8.05 0.86
N ASP A 426 8.44 -8.81 1.75
CA ASP A 426 6.99 -9.07 1.87
C ASP A 426 6.42 -8.52 3.19
N GLN A 427 7.11 -7.60 3.86
CA GLN A 427 6.70 -7.06 5.17
C GLN A 427 5.32 -6.37 5.18
N ASP A 428 4.82 -5.94 4.01
CA ASP A 428 3.50 -5.34 3.83
C ASP A 428 2.39 -6.32 3.38
N ASP A 429 2.71 -7.58 3.02
CA ASP A 429 1.69 -8.58 2.64
C ASP A 429 0.59 -8.80 3.72
N PRO A 430 0.85 -8.72 5.04
CA PRO A 430 -0.21 -8.78 6.07
C PRO A 430 -1.29 -7.69 5.93
N PHE A 431 -0.94 -6.53 5.38
CA PHE A 431 -1.80 -5.36 5.22
C PHE A 431 -2.51 -5.30 3.85
N GLU A 432 -2.45 -6.36 3.04
CA GLU A 432 -3.18 -6.44 1.77
C GLU A 432 -4.68 -6.19 1.97
N MET A 433 -5.25 -5.33 1.12
CA MET A 433 -6.63 -4.85 1.25
C MET A 433 -7.65 -5.77 0.56
N GLY A 434 -8.76 -6.03 1.25
CA GLY A 434 -9.84 -6.90 0.77
C GLY A 434 -10.60 -6.40 -0.47
N GLY A 435 -11.23 -7.36 -1.15
CA GLY A 435 -12.03 -7.14 -2.36
C GLY A 435 -11.23 -7.24 -3.67
N ASP A 436 -11.92 -7.00 -4.79
CA ASP A 436 -11.36 -7.15 -6.12
C ASP A 436 -10.30 -6.08 -6.46
N HIS A 437 -9.19 -6.50 -7.06
CA HIS A 437 -8.29 -5.56 -7.72
C HIS A 437 -8.99 -4.97 -8.97
N CYS A 438 -8.91 -3.65 -9.17
CA CYS A 438 -9.67 -2.95 -10.23
C CYS A 438 -8.82 -1.97 -11.05
N PHE A 439 -9.19 -1.79 -12.32
CA PHE A 439 -8.80 -0.66 -13.16
C PHE A 439 -9.93 0.38 -13.25
N ILE A 440 -9.58 1.64 -13.52
CA ILE A 440 -10.53 2.72 -13.83
C ILE A 440 -10.47 3.03 -15.34
N PRO A 441 -11.57 2.86 -16.10
CA PRO A 441 -11.66 3.27 -17.50
C PRO A 441 -11.35 4.76 -17.66
N GLY A 442 -10.53 5.09 -18.66
CA GLY A 442 -10.03 6.44 -18.85
C GLY A 442 -8.75 6.77 -18.04
N GLY A 443 -8.35 5.92 -17.09
CA GLY A 443 -7.07 6.01 -16.36
C GLY A 443 -7.11 6.84 -15.08
N ASN A 444 -6.11 6.63 -14.21
CA ASN A 444 -6.10 7.10 -12.83
C ASN A 444 -5.80 8.61 -12.66
N ASP A 445 -5.40 9.34 -13.71
CA ASP A 445 -5.32 10.82 -13.66
C ASP A 445 -6.67 11.50 -13.39
N LEU A 446 -7.79 10.78 -13.49
CA LEU A 446 -9.12 11.26 -13.11
C LEU A 446 -9.23 11.58 -11.59
N TYR A 447 -8.40 10.97 -10.74
CA TYR A 447 -8.22 11.41 -9.35
C TYR A 447 -7.59 12.81 -9.24
N GLY A 448 -7.00 13.34 -10.32
CA GLY A 448 -6.60 14.74 -10.43
C GLY A 448 -7.75 15.73 -10.22
N SER A 449 -9.01 15.27 -10.24
CA SER A 449 -10.16 16.03 -9.74
C SER A 449 -10.01 16.51 -8.27
N LEU A 450 -9.19 15.85 -7.44
CA LEU A 450 -8.74 16.33 -6.11
C LEU A 450 -8.17 17.76 -6.16
N TYR A 451 -7.51 18.13 -7.27
CA TYR A 451 -6.92 19.45 -7.46
C TYR A 451 -7.97 20.57 -7.65
N SER A 452 -9.18 20.24 -8.13
CA SER A 452 -10.18 21.25 -8.53
C SER A 452 -10.62 22.20 -7.39
N SER A 453 -10.59 21.73 -6.15
CA SER A 453 -10.89 22.52 -4.94
C SER A 453 -9.67 23.17 -4.29
N ILE A 454 -8.44 22.87 -4.74
CA ILE A 454 -7.20 23.43 -4.21
C ILE A 454 -6.81 24.65 -5.05
N ARG A 455 -6.92 25.84 -4.44
CA ARG A 455 -6.82 27.15 -5.11
C ARG A 455 -5.41 27.41 -5.68
N ARG A 456 -5.24 27.18 -6.98
CA ARG A 456 -4.01 27.40 -7.80
C ARG A 456 -2.70 26.89 -7.16
N ALA A 457 -2.26 25.68 -7.52
CA ALA A 457 -0.84 25.31 -7.53
C ALA A 457 -0.14 25.89 -8.78
N LYS A 458 -0.35 27.18 -9.04
CA LYS A 458 0.11 27.89 -10.24
C LYS A 458 0.40 29.35 -9.87
N GLU A 459 1.57 29.59 -9.27
CA GLU A 459 2.32 30.88 -9.24
C GLU A 459 3.60 30.82 -8.36
N GLU A 460 4.52 29.87 -8.61
CA GLU A 460 6.00 30.05 -8.53
C GLU A 460 6.74 28.73 -8.88
N ILE A 461 6.87 28.43 -10.19
CA ILE A 461 7.61 27.25 -10.68
C ILE A 461 9.13 27.49 -10.79
N ASN A 462 9.60 28.75 -10.70
CA ASN A 462 11.00 29.13 -10.94
C ASN A 462 11.59 29.97 -9.79
N ARG A 463 11.88 29.37 -8.63
CA ARG A 463 12.74 30.04 -7.61
C ARG A 463 13.48 29.20 -6.58
N ILE A 464 13.24 27.89 -6.46
CA ILE A 464 14.09 27.01 -5.64
C ILE A 464 15.28 26.52 -6.49
N HIS A 465 16.23 27.40 -6.70
CA HIS A 465 17.63 27.06 -6.96
C HIS A 465 18.46 27.84 -5.94
N PRO A 466 19.27 27.18 -5.08
CA PRO A 466 20.33 27.91 -4.40
C PRO A 466 21.26 28.46 -5.48
N ARG A 467 21.48 29.78 -5.49
CA ARG A 467 22.52 30.37 -6.34
C ARG A 467 23.87 29.93 -5.77
N SER A 468 24.48 28.92 -6.37
CA SER A 468 25.92 28.70 -6.26
C SER A 468 26.63 29.94 -6.80
N SER A 469 27.25 30.69 -5.90
CA SER A 469 28.15 31.82 -6.19
C SER A 469 29.49 31.34 -6.74
#